data_AF-A0A087U9L4-F1
#
_entry.id   AF-A0A087U9L4-F1
#
_cell.length_a   1.000
_cell.length_b   1.000
_cell.length_c   1.000
_cell.angle_alpha   90.00
_cell.angle_beta   90.00
_cell.angle_gamma   90.00
#
_symmetry.space_group_name_H-M   'P 1'
#
loop_
_entity.id
_entity.type
_entity.pdbx_description
1 polymer ?
#
loop_
_entity_poly.entity_id
_entity_poly.type
_entity_poly.pdbx_seq_one_letter_code
_entity_poly.pdbx_strand_id
1 'polypeptide(L)'
;MFSRFTNALYNAVDALAPPLPLQEDFVWHWKSVTKFYTGKNASNKVPIELTSIPGHLMEMLSILEQEEKEVEMGNIGPCMEYIMQHKLLDTMCVLGSSDVPPGMKRYMFIFVTKMLKIIQQSLIPHVSVYIPIQNFIKLCGEVFAGPTESEEINFLQCICDKIKENPHLVNCFLANGEPGSRRNSKMETAIDSDSKMEAAAVAKEYALISSLLKLYESPDNDISVKARECLKTLCSCANDSAAMTVANFSCLSTVLTWHIISLYQNIPKTLKVHDLETPNLEEE
;
A
#
# COMPACT_ATOMS: atom_id res chain seq x y z
N MET A 1 -7.06 -52.70 21.46
CA MET A 1 -6.54 -52.91 20.10
C MET A 1 -6.99 -51.84 19.08
N PHE A 2 -8.09 -51.11 19.31
CA PHE A 2 -8.55 -50.03 18.41
C PHE A 2 -7.60 -48.83 18.24
N SER A 3 -6.81 -48.47 19.27
CA SER A 3 -5.91 -47.30 19.21
C SER A 3 -4.79 -47.42 18.15
N ARG A 4 -4.33 -48.64 17.85
CA ARG A 4 -3.30 -48.85 16.81
C ARG A 4 -3.89 -48.71 15.41
N PHE A 5 -5.17 -49.03 15.23
CA PHE A 5 -5.86 -48.88 13.95
C PHE A 5 -6.21 -47.41 13.68
N THR A 6 -6.60 -46.66 14.70
CA THR A 6 -6.83 -45.21 14.60
C THR A 6 -5.53 -44.45 14.30
N ASN A 7 -4.42 -44.82 14.95
CA ASN A 7 -3.11 -44.23 14.65
C ASN A 7 -2.58 -44.64 13.26
N ALA A 8 -2.84 -45.87 12.82
CA ALA A 8 -2.49 -46.29 11.46
C ALA A 8 -3.35 -45.58 10.41
N LEU A 9 -4.63 -45.30 10.68
CA LEU A 9 -5.49 -44.47 9.82
C LEU A 9 -5.04 -43.01 9.79
N TYR A 10 -4.71 -42.41 10.95
CA TYR A 10 -4.19 -41.05 10.99
C TYR A 10 -2.88 -40.91 10.22
N ASN A 11 -1.92 -41.83 10.45
CA ASN A 11 -0.65 -41.85 9.72
C ASN A 11 -0.82 -42.20 8.24
N ALA A 12 -1.83 -43.00 7.87
CA ALA A 12 -2.11 -43.31 6.47
C ALA A 12 -2.81 -42.15 5.75
N VAL A 13 -3.65 -41.38 6.44
CA VAL A 13 -4.27 -40.15 5.90
C VAL A 13 -3.21 -39.07 5.69
N ASP A 14 -2.25 -38.93 6.60
CA ASP A 14 -1.06 -38.06 6.42
C ASP A 14 -0.08 -38.58 5.35
N ALA A 15 -0.13 -39.87 4.98
CA ALA A 15 0.79 -40.48 4.00
C ALA A 15 0.21 -40.63 2.58
N LEU A 16 -1.08 -40.37 2.37
CA LEU A 16 -1.75 -40.65 1.08
C LEU A 16 -1.86 -39.47 0.13
N ALA A 17 -1.54 -38.26 0.58
CA ALA A 17 -1.27 -37.14 -0.30
C ALA A 17 -0.05 -36.40 0.25
N PRO A 18 1.04 -36.18 -0.53
CA PRO A 18 1.95 -35.11 -0.16
C PRO A 18 1.11 -33.85 0.08
N PRO A 19 1.40 -33.03 1.10
CA PRO A 19 0.68 -31.78 1.28
C PRO A 19 0.65 -31.08 -0.07
N LEU A 20 -0.56 -30.72 -0.53
CA LEU A 20 -0.71 -29.98 -1.77
C LEU A 20 0.33 -28.86 -1.75
N PRO A 21 1.15 -28.69 -2.81
CA PRO A 21 2.12 -27.61 -2.82
C PRO A 21 1.40 -26.32 -2.46
N LEU A 22 1.92 -25.54 -1.50
CA LEU A 22 1.29 -24.30 -1.01
C LEU A 22 0.77 -23.42 -2.17
N GLN A 23 1.53 -23.42 -3.27
CA GLN A 23 1.18 -22.75 -4.52
C GLN A 23 -0.14 -23.23 -5.14
N GLU A 24 -0.45 -24.53 -5.16
CA GLU A 24 -1.70 -25.05 -5.72
C GLU A 24 -2.92 -24.57 -4.93
N ASP A 25 -2.83 -24.59 -3.60
CA ASP A 25 -3.87 -24.08 -2.70
C ASP A 25 -4.04 -22.57 -2.86
N PHE A 26 -2.94 -21.83 -2.92
CA PHE A 26 -2.94 -20.39 -3.20
C PHE A 26 -3.66 -20.07 -4.53
N VAL A 27 -3.31 -20.81 -5.59
CA VAL A 27 -3.91 -20.67 -6.92
C VAL A 27 -5.40 -21.01 -6.90
N TRP A 28 -5.80 -22.04 -6.14
CA TRP A 28 -7.20 -22.40 -5.97
C TRP A 28 -8.01 -21.28 -5.31
N HIS A 29 -7.48 -20.65 -4.25
CA HIS A 29 -8.13 -19.51 -3.60
C HIS A 29 -8.25 -18.31 -4.54
N TRP A 30 -7.19 -17.98 -5.28
CA TRP A 30 -7.24 -16.89 -6.26
C TRP A 30 -8.26 -17.15 -7.39
N LYS A 31 -8.32 -18.39 -7.90
CA LYS A 31 -9.34 -18.82 -8.85
C LYS A 31 -10.75 -18.69 -8.27
N SER A 32 -10.91 -18.96 -6.98
CA SER A 32 -12.20 -18.82 -6.30
C SER A 32 -12.64 -17.35 -6.16
N VAL A 33 -11.70 -16.43 -5.88
CA VAL A 33 -11.95 -14.98 -5.91
C VAL A 33 -12.39 -14.52 -7.30
N THR A 34 -11.63 -14.87 -8.34
CA THR A 34 -11.92 -14.44 -9.71
C THR A 34 -13.16 -15.10 -10.32
N LYS A 35 -13.51 -16.32 -9.89
CA LYS A 35 -14.74 -17.02 -10.30
C LYS A 35 -16.02 -16.27 -9.96
N PHE A 36 -16.01 -15.44 -8.92
CA PHE A 36 -17.14 -14.56 -8.61
C PHE A 36 -17.53 -13.67 -9.81
N TYR A 37 -16.53 -13.21 -10.57
CA TYR A 37 -16.71 -12.30 -11.71
C TYR A 37 -16.99 -13.00 -13.04
N THR A 38 -16.75 -14.31 -13.14
CA THR A 38 -17.06 -15.08 -14.36
C THR A 38 -18.44 -15.74 -14.29
N GLY A 39 -19.06 -15.77 -13.12
CA GLY A 39 -20.40 -16.31 -12.91
C GLY A 39 -21.53 -15.31 -13.18
N LYS A 40 -22.77 -15.79 -13.08
CA LYS A 40 -24.00 -14.98 -13.22
C LYS A 40 -24.13 -13.84 -12.18
N ASN A 41 -23.26 -13.82 -11.18
CA ASN A 41 -23.28 -12.89 -10.05
C ASN A 41 -22.26 -11.74 -10.22
N ALA A 42 -21.61 -11.58 -11.37
CA ALA A 42 -20.59 -10.55 -11.59
C ALA A 42 -21.08 -9.09 -11.37
N SER A 43 -22.40 -8.87 -11.41
CA SER A 43 -23.06 -7.59 -11.17
C SER A 43 -23.77 -7.52 -9.81
N ASN A 44 -23.52 -8.48 -8.90
CA ASN A 44 -24.22 -8.50 -7.61
C ASN A 44 -23.88 -7.26 -6.80
N LYS A 45 -24.92 -6.50 -6.42
CA LYS A 45 -24.84 -5.40 -5.44
C LYS A 45 -24.77 -5.91 -4.00
N VAL A 46 -24.52 -7.20 -3.82
CA VAL A 46 -24.43 -7.83 -2.49
C VAL A 46 -23.13 -7.35 -1.85
N PRO A 47 -23.16 -6.91 -0.58
CA PRO A 47 -21.94 -6.54 0.16
C PRO A 47 -20.90 -7.66 0.15
N ILE A 48 -19.62 -7.31 0.06
CA ILE A 48 -18.54 -8.28 -0.03
C ILE A 48 -18.50 -9.24 1.17
N GLU A 49 -18.92 -8.80 2.36
CA GLU A 49 -18.93 -9.59 3.60
C GLU A 49 -19.86 -10.81 3.51
N LEU A 50 -20.86 -10.78 2.62
CA LEU A 50 -21.78 -11.89 2.38
C LEU A 50 -21.29 -12.83 1.25
N THR A 51 -20.09 -12.58 0.71
CA THR A 51 -19.45 -13.43 -0.30
C THR A 51 -18.35 -14.29 0.34
N SER A 52 -17.83 -15.27 -0.40
CA SER A 52 -16.66 -16.05 0.03
C SER A 52 -15.31 -15.34 -0.25
N ILE A 53 -15.32 -14.18 -0.92
CA ILE A 53 -14.11 -13.46 -1.33
C ILE A 53 -13.22 -13.11 -0.13
N PRO A 54 -13.72 -12.50 0.96
CA PRO A 54 -12.90 -12.19 2.14
C PRO A 54 -12.15 -13.39 2.70
N GLY A 55 -12.84 -14.54 2.81
CA GLY A 55 -12.25 -15.77 3.33
C GLY A 55 -11.09 -16.24 2.44
N HIS A 56 -11.30 -16.31 1.13
CA HIS A 56 -10.26 -16.73 0.20
C HIS A 56 -9.04 -15.78 0.20
N LEU A 57 -9.25 -14.47 0.30
CA LEU A 57 -8.14 -13.51 0.39
C LEU A 57 -7.34 -13.67 1.69
N MET A 58 -8.00 -13.95 2.81
CA MET A 58 -7.32 -14.20 4.09
C MET A 58 -6.54 -15.52 4.06
N GLU A 59 -7.09 -16.59 3.48
CA GLU A 59 -6.36 -17.85 3.31
C GLU A 59 -5.13 -17.68 2.41
N MET A 60 -5.25 -16.95 1.30
CA MET A 60 -4.10 -16.60 0.45
C MET A 60 -2.98 -15.90 1.24
N LEU A 61 -3.32 -14.99 2.16
CA LEU A 61 -2.35 -14.33 3.03
C LEU A 61 -1.72 -15.29 4.03
N SER A 62 -2.50 -16.19 4.62
CA SER A 62 -1.99 -17.21 5.54
C SER A 62 -0.99 -18.13 4.84
N ILE A 63 -1.28 -18.53 3.60
CA ILE A 63 -0.38 -19.34 2.78
C ILE A 63 0.91 -18.58 2.47
N LEU A 64 0.84 -17.30 2.09
CA LEU A 64 2.04 -16.48 1.88
C LEU A 64 2.87 -16.31 3.15
N GLU A 65 2.22 -16.13 4.31
CA GLU A 65 2.92 -16.02 5.59
C GLU A 65 3.62 -17.33 5.98
N GLN A 66 2.99 -18.47 5.70
CA GLN A 66 3.62 -19.78 5.87
C GLN A 66 4.81 -19.96 4.93
N GLU A 67 4.64 -19.64 3.64
CA GLU A 67 5.70 -19.72 2.64
C GLU A 67 6.92 -18.89 3.06
N GLU A 68 6.71 -17.63 3.47
CA GLU A 68 7.81 -16.76 3.89
C GLU A 68 8.58 -17.30 5.11
N LYS A 69 7.92 -18.08 5.99
CA LYS A 69 8.59 -18.74 7.13
C LYS A 69 9.39 -19.97 6.71
N GLU A 70 9.01 -20.64 5.63
CA GLU A 70 9.65 -21.86 5.12
C GLU A 70 10.76 -21.57 4.10
N VAL A 71 10.69 -20.43 3.41
CA VAL A 71 11.65 -20.02 2.38
C VAL A 71 12.99 -19.61 3.00
N GLU A 72 14.08 -20.10 2.42
CA GLU A 72 15.44 -19.66 2.79
C GLU A 72 15.66 -18.17 2.47
N MET A 73 16.38 -17.47 3.36
CA MET A 73 16.64 -16.03 3.23
C MET A 73 17.21 -15.67 1.85
N GLY A 74 16.55 -14.76 1.13
CA GLY A 74 16.95 -14.30 -0.19
C GLY A 74 16.37 -15.07 -1.38
N ASN A 75 15.67 -16.19 -1.14
CA ASN A 75 14.91 -16.88 -2.18
C ASN A 75 13.47 -16.35 -2.25
N ILE A 76 12.83 -16.54 -3.40
CA ILE A 76 11.42 -16.20 -3.62
C ILE A 76 10.63 -17.50 -3.62
N GLY A 77 9.59 -17.57 -2.78
CA GLY A 77 8.71 -18.72 -2.73
C GLY A 77 7.77 -18.82 -3.95
N PRO A 78 7.26 -20.03 -4.25
CA PRO A 78 6.44 -20.28 -5.43
C PRO A 78 5.10 -19.51 -5.45
N CYS A 79 4.49 -19.17 -4.31
CA CYS A 79 3.27 -18.35 -4.24
C CYS A 79 3.58 -16.89 -4.59
N MET A 80 4.62 -16.31 -4.00
CA MET A 80 5.04 -14.94 -4.36
C MET A 80 5.50 -14.85 -5.81
N GLU A 81 6.20 -15.87 -6.31
CA GLU A 81 6.55 -15.96 -7.73
C GLU A 81 5.30 -15.99 -8.62
N TYR A 82 4.28 -16.76 -8.24
CA TYR A 82 3.00 -16.79 -8.95
C TYR A 82 2.33 -15.40 -8.99
N ILE A 83 2.31 -14.67 -7.87
CA ILE A 83 1.78 -13.30 -7.79
C ILE A 83 2.47 -12.39 -8.83
N MET A 84 3.80 -12.47 -8.89
CA MET A 84 4.63 -11.63 -9.76
C MET A 84 4.48 -12.00 -11.24
N GLN A 85 4.50 -13.29 -11.56
CA GLN A 85 4.40 -13.79 -12.94
C GLN A 85 3.01 -13.52 -13.54
N HIS A 86 1.95 -13.69 -12.76
CA HIS A 86 0.57 -13.54 -13.22
C HIS A 86 -0.02 -12.14 -12.97
N LYS A 87 0.76 -11.18 -12.47
CA LYS A 87 0.34 -9.79 -12.23
C LYS A 87 -0.92 -9.69 -11.38
N LEU A 88 -0.98 -10.47 -10.31
CA LEU A 88 -2.17 -10.51 -9.47
C LEU A 88 -2.44 -9.17 -8.78
N LEU A 89 -1.37 -8.46 -8.38
CA LEU A 89 -1.50 -7.14 -7.76
C LEU A 89 -2.10 -6.09 -8.71
N ASP A 90 -1.77 -6.13 -10.01
CA ASP A 90 -2.42 -5.27 -11.01
C ASP A 90 -3.92 -5.60 -11.12
N THR A 91 -4.26 -6.89 -11.13
CA THR A 91 -5.66 -7.33 -11.17
C THR A 91 -6.40 -6.89 -9.90
N MET A 92 -5.79 -7.03 -8.72
CA MET A 92 -6.34 -6.55 -7.45
C MET A 92 -6.54 -5.03 -7.44
N CYS A 93 -5.64 -4.27 -8.06
CA CYS A 93 -5.81 -2.83 -8.21
C CYS A 93 -7.06 -2.51 -9.03
N VAL A 94 -7.28 -3.19 -10.16
CA VAL A 94 -8.49 -3.01 -10.99
C VAL A 94 -9.75 -3.38 -10.22
N LEU A 95 -9.74 -4.51 -9.50
CA LEU A 95 -10.86 -4.93 -8.66
C LEU A 95 -11.16 -3.90 -7.56
N GLY A 96 -10.12 -3.38 -6.90
CA GLY A 96 -10.24 -2.35 -5.87
C GLY A 96 -10.78 -1.03 -6.41
N SER A 97 -10.32 -0.58 -7.59
CA SER A 97 -10.83 0.64 -8.24
C SER A 97 -12.30 0.51 -8.65
N SER A 98 -12.72 -0.68 -9.09
CA SER A 98 -14.12 -0.90 -9.47
C SER A 98 -15.07 -0.99 -8.27
N ASP A 99 -14.55 -1.37 -7.10
CA ASP A 99 -15.31 -1.61 -5.87
C ASP A 99 -16.61 -2.44 -6.06
N VAL A 100 -16.54 -3.45 -6.93
CA VAL A 100 -17.64 -4.40 -7.16
C VAL A 100 -17.14 -5.79 -6.75
N PRO A 101 -17.80 -6.50 -5.83
CA PRO A 101 -18.95 -6.06 -5.02
C PRO A 101 -18.58 -4.91 -4.06
N PRO A 102 -19.56 -4.13 -3.55
CA PRO A 102 -19.29 -3.04 -2.62
C PRO A 102 -18.46 -3.50 -1.43
N GLY A 103 -17.36 -2.80 -1.14
CA GLY A 103 -16.38 -3.14 -0.11
C GLY A 103 -15.16 -3.91 -0.62
N MET A 104 -15.08 -4.23 -1.92
CA MET A 104 -13.91 -4.86 -2.52
C MET A 104 -12.64 -4.03 -2.35
N LYS A 105 -12.72 -2.70 -2.50
CA LYS A 105 -11.59 -1.78 -2.29
C LYS A 105 -10.93 -2.01 -0.92
N ARG A 106 -11.75 -2.12 0.13
CA ARG A 106 -11.30 -2.36 1.51
C ARG A 106 -10.43 -3.61 1.62
N TYR A 107 -10.91 -4.73 1.08
CA TYR A 107 -10.19 -6.00 1.18
C TYR A 107 -8.95 -6.07 0.29
N MET A 108 -8.93 -5.35 -0.83
CA MET A 108 -7.70 -5.19 -1.64
C MET A 108 -6.62 -4.43 -0.87
N PHE A 109 -6.98 -3.33 -0.17
CA PHE A 109 -6.04 -2.61 0.69
C PHE A 109 -5.54 -3.46 1.87
N ILE A 110 -6.42 -4.21 2.53
CA ILE A 110 -6.03 -5.15 3.59
C ILE A 110 -5.04 -6.18 3.06
N PHE A 111 -5.33 -6.77 1.89
CA PHE A 111 -4.47 -7.77 1.26
C PHE A 111 -3.09 -7.21 0.97
N VAL A 112 -2.99 -6.11 0.21
CA VAL A 112 -1.70 -5.54 -0.18
C VAL A 112 -0.90 -5.04 1.03
N THR A 113 -1.57 -4.47 2.04
CA THR A 113 -0.91 -4.03 3.28
C THR A 113 -0.32 -5.20 4.05
N LYS A 114 -1.07 -6.30 4.22
CA LYS A 114 -0.57 -7.49 4.91
C LYS A 114 0.52 -8.19 4.10
N MET A 115 0.36 -8.30 2.78
CA MET A 115 1.38 -8.84 1.89
C MET A 115 2.69 -8.06 2.03
N LEU A 116 2.65 -6.72 2.04
CA LEU A 116 3.84 -5.87 2.25
C LEU A 116 4.54 -6.14 3.58
N LYS A 117 3.80 -6.48 4.63
CA LYS A 117 4.36 -6.84 5.94
C LYS A 117 5.04 -8.22 5.92
N ILE A 118 4.48 -9.17 5.15
CA ILE A 118 5.00 -10.53 5.00
C ILE A 118 6.28 -10.52 4.16
N ILE A 119 6.25 -9.94 2.96
CA ILE A 119 7.34 -10.10 1.99
C ILE A 119 8.67 -9.46 2.44
N GLN A 120 9.77 -10.04 1.94
CA GLN A 120 11.10 -9.46 2.08
C GLN A 120 11.19 -8.06 1.45
N GLN A 121 11.88 -7.15 2.14
CA GLN A 121 12.07 -5.77 1.67
C GLN A 121 12.79 -5.68 0.31
N SER A 122 13.60 -6.68 -0.03
CA SER A 122 14.32 -6.78 -1.32
C SER A 122 13.39 -6.88 -2.53
N LEU A 123 12.14 -7.32 -2.34
CA LEU A 123 11.16 -7.48 -3.42
C LEU A 123 10.41 -6.19 -3.76
N ILE A 124 10.39 -5.21 -2.85
CA ILE A 124 9.64 -3.96 -3.04
C ILE A 124 10.09 -3.19 -4.30
N PRO A 125 11.40 -3.05 -4.61
CA PRO A 125 11.85 -2.37 -5.82
C PRO A 125 11.57 -3.12 -7.12
N HIS A 126 11.19 -4.41 -7.06
CA HIS A 126 10.95 -5.20 -8.26
C HIS A 126 9.73 -4.65 -9.01
N VAL A 127 9.83 -4.54 -10.34
CA VAL A 127 8.81 -3.87 -11.19
C VAL A 127 7.41 -4.46 -11.00
N SER A 128 7.28 -5.78 -10.92
CA SER A 128 6.00 -6.49 -10.71
C SER A 128 5.35 -6.25 -9.34
N VAL A 129 6.05 -5.60 -8.41
CA VAL A 129 5.56 -5.26 -7.07
C VAL A 129 5.44 -3.75 -6.94
N TYR A 130 6.49 -3.03 -7.32
CA TYR A 130 6.57 -1.57 -7.28
C TYR A 130 5.46 -0.88 -8.08
N ILE A 131 5.23 -1.26 -9.34
CA ILE A 131 4.22 -0.59 -10.18
C ILE A 131 2.81 -0.77 -9.61
N PRO A 132 2.36 -1.98 -9.23
CA PRO A 132 1.09 -2.15 -8.55
C PRO A 132 0.98 -1.35 -7.25
N ILE A 133 2.03 -1.30 -6.43
CA ILE A 133 2.03 -0.48 -5.20
C ILE A 133 1.82 1.00 -5.53
N GLN A 134 2.49 1.53 -6.57
CA GLN A 134 2.28 2.90 -7.03
C GLN A 134 0.84 3.14 -7.48
N ASN A 135 0.21 2.17 -8.14
CA ASN A 135 -1.20 2.28 -8.52
C ASN A 135 -2.11 2.28 -7.28
N PHE A 136 -1.86 1.42 -6.29
CA PHE A 136 -2.59 1.44 -5.02
C PHE A 136 -2.41 2.75 -4.25
N ILE A 137 -1.20 3.33 -4.25
CA ILE A 137 -0.96 4.65 -3.65
C ILE A 137 -1.89 5.69 -4.30
N LYS A 138 -1.96 5.72 -5.64
CA LYS A 138 -2.79 6.69 -6.36
C LYS A 138 -4.29 6.57 -6.07
N LEU A 139 -4.76 5.38 -5.67
CA LEU A 139 -6.16 5.14 -5.27
C LEU A 139 -6.50 5.67 -3.86
N CYS A 140 -5.50 6.11 -3.10
CA CYS A 140 -5.70 6.65 -1.76
C CYS A 140 -6.20 8.10 -1.82
N GLY A 141 -7.18 8.44 -0.99
CA GLY A 141 -7.75 9.78 -0.88
C GLY A 141 -8.55 10.24 -2.10
N GLU A 142 -8.96 9.33 -3.01
CA GLU A 142 -9.82 9.68 -4.15
C GLU A 142 -11.22 10.14 -3.71
N VAL A 143 -11.73 9.57 -2.61
CA VAL A 143 -13.03 9.91 -2.03
C VAL A 143 -12.79 10.56 -0.68
N PHE A 144 -13.14 11.85 -0.57
CA PHE A 144 -13.04 12.59 0.67
C PHE A 144 -13.99 12.02 1.73
N ALA A 145 -13.48 11.72 2.93
CA ALA A 145 -14.20 11.05 4.01
C ALA A 145 -14.80 9.69 3.57
N GLY A 146 -14.04 8.94 2.76
CA GLY A 146 -14.44 7.64 2.25
C GLY A 146 -14.46 6.54 3.32
N PRO A 147 -15.26 5.47 3.15
CA PRO A 147 -15.34 4.37 4.12
C PRO A 147 -14.07 3.52 4.22
N THR A 148 -13.12 3.70 3.28
CA THR A 148 -11.84 2.99 3.20
C THR A 148 -10.64 3.82 3.66
N GLU A 149 -10.84 5.06 4.13
CA GLU A 149 -9.73 5.93 4.53
C GLU A 149 -8.84 5.29 5.61
N SER A 150 -9.43 4.50 6.52
CA SER A 150 -8.66 3.78 7.54
C SER A 150 -7.72 2.72 6.92
N GLU A 151 -8.18 1.95 5.94
CA GLU A 151 -7.33 0.96 5.26
C GLU A 151 -6.29 1.63 4.36
N GLU A 152 -6.66 2.73 3.69
CA GLU A 152 -5.76 3.54 2.86
C GLU A 152 -4.62 4.14 3.69
N ILE A 153 -4.90 4.76 4.83
CA ILE A 153 -3.84 5.33 5.67
C ILE A 153 -2.94 4.26 6.28
N ASN A 154 -3.51 3.11 6.69
CA ASN A 154 -2.73 1.99 7.21
C ASN A 154 -1.80 1.41 6.14
N PHE A 155 -2.23 1.38 4.88
CA PHE A 155 -1.41 1.01 3.73
C PHE A 155 -0.25 1.99 3.51
N LEU A 156 -0.54 3.29 3.44
CA LEU A 156 0.50 4.32 3.25
C LEU A 156 1.49 4.34 4.42
N GLN A 157 1.00 4.14 5.65
CA GLN A 157 1.84 4.01 6.84
C GLN A 157 2.78 2.81 6.72
N CYS A 158 2.28 1.65 6.28
CA CYS A 158 3.12 0.46 6.06
C CYS A 158 4.25 0.73 5.05
N ILE A 159 4.00 1.51 4.01
CA ILE A 159 5.05 1.91 3.05
C ILE A 159 6.06 2.83 3.71
N CYS A 160 5.60 3.81 4.49
CA CYS A 160 6.49 4.73 5.23
C CYS A 160 7.37 3.98 6.24
N ASP A 161 6.83 2.98 6.93
CA ASP A 161 7.58 2.12 7.85
C ASP A 161 8.66 1.33 7.11
N LYS A 162 8.34 0.73 5.95
CA LYS A 162 9.34 0.04 5.12
C LYS A 162 10.43 0.98 4.61
N ILE A 163 10.08 2.22 4.26
CA ILE A 163 11.03 3.26 3.87
C ILE A 163 11.92 3.67 5.05
N LYS A 164 11.37 3.77 6.25
CA LYS A 164 12.11 4.08 7.47
C LYS A 164 13.10 2.95 7.83
N GLU A 165 12.69 1.69 7.66
CA GLU A 165 13.55 0.53 7.84
C GLU A 165 14.67 0.46 6.79
N ASN A 166 14.40 0.89 5.54
CA ASN A 166 15.37 0.91 4.46
C ASN A 166 15.32 2.25 3.68
N PRO A 167 16.13 3.25 4.07
CA PRO A 167 16.13 4.58 3.46
C PRO A 167 16.45 4.61 1.96
N HIS A 168 17.04 3.55 1.39
CA HIS A 168 17.28 3.50 -0.06
C HIS A 168 15.97 3.41 -0.86
N LEU A 169 14.89 2.88 -0.26
CA LEU A 169 13.56 2.81 -0.88
C LEU A 169 12.92 4.19 -1.09
N VAL A 170 13.37 5.22 -0.36
CA VAL A 170 12.91 6.60 -0.54
C VAL A 170 12.99 6.99 -2.01
N ASN A 171 14.09 6.65 -2.70
CA ASN A 171 14.25 6.97 -4.10
C ASN A 171 13.33 6.16 -5.01
N CYS A 172 12.86 4.98 -4.62
CA CYS A 172 11.84 4.27 -5.40
C CYS A 172 10.49 4.98 -5.30
N PHE A 173 10.10 5.45 -4.13
CA PHE A 173 8.78 6.05 -3.91
C PHE A 173 8.73 7.56 -4.16
N LEU A 174 9.87 8.25 -4.09
CA LEU A 174 10.01 9.68 -4.35
C LEU A 174 10.73 9.98 -5.65
N ALA A 175 11.67 9.16 -6.14
CA ALA A 175 12.26 9.39 -7.44
C ALA A 175 11.38 8.72 -8.52
N ASN A 176 11.03 9.55 -9.50
CA ASN A 176 10.44 9.24 -10.80
C ASN A 176 10.35 7.74 -11.11
N GLY A 177 9.13 7.25 -11.35
CA GLY A 177 8.93 5.90 -11.86
C GLY A 177 9.59 5.73 -13.23
N GLU A 178 10.85 5.30 -13.25
CA GLU A 178 11.47 4.51 -14.32
C GLU A 178 12.59 3.64 -13.73
N PRO A 179 12.35 2.33 -13.51
CA PRO A 179 13.41 1.35 -13.39
C PRO A 179 13.88 0.99 -14.81
N GLY A 180 14.65 1.87 -15.47
CA GLY A 180 15.02 1.58 -16.86
C GLY A 180 15.76 2.63 -17.68
N SER A 181 16.68 3.42 -17.12
CA SER A 181 17.60 4.22 -17.96
C SER A 181 19.05 3.89 -17.68
N ARG A 182 19.46 2.68 -18.08
CA ARG A 182 20.86 2.42 -18.39
C ARG A 182 21.17 3.08 -19.73
N ARG A 183 22.00 4.12 -19.66
CA ARG A 183 22.73 4.73 -20.77
C ARG A 183 23.11 3.69 -21.82
N ASN A 184 22.63 3.88 -23.04
CA ASN A 184 23.39 3.52 -24.22
C ASN A 184 23.36 4.69 -25.20
N SER A 185 24.51 5.34 -25.31
CA SER A 185 24.82 6.33 -26.32
C SER A 185 24.66 5.71 -27.71
N LYS A 186 23.76 6.26 -28.53
CA LYS A 186 24.01 6.42 -29.97
C LYS A 186 23.27 7.66 -30.48
N MET A 187 24.09 8.46 -31.11
CA MET A 187 23.87 9.76 -31.73
C MET A 187 22.93 9.66 -32.94
N GLU A 188 22.05 10.66 -33.12
CA GLU A 188 21.62 11.30 -34.38
C GLU A 188 20.41 12.22 -34.09
N THR A 189 20.65 13.51 -33.80
CA THR A 189 20.53 14.68 -34.72
C THR A 189 19.10 15.11 -35.08
N ALA A 190 18.69 16.17 -34.38
CA ALA A 190 18.28 17.48 -34.93
C ALA A 190 16.81 17.71 -35.38
N ILE A 191 16.21 18.69 -34.67
CA ILE A 191 15.32 19.79 -35.15
C ILE A 191 13.82 19.68 -34.81
N ASP A 192 13.44 20.60 -33.91
CA ASP A 192 12.21 21.39 -33.83
C ASP A 192 10.90 20.74 -33.34
N SER A 193 10.52 21.08 -32.11
CA SER A 193 9.25 21.77 -31.83
C SER A 193 9.06 21.95 -30.32
N ASP A 194 9.19 23.21 -29.91
CA ASP A 194 9.18 23.79 -28.57
C ASP A 194 7.78 23.75 -27.91
N SER A 195 7.02 22.66 -28.07
CA SER A 195 5.62 22.54 -27.62
C SER A 195 5.29 21.23 -26.89
N LYS A 196 6.29 20.39 -26.61
CA LYS A 196 6.13 19.15 -25.81
C LYS A 196 6.66 19.24 -24.38
N MET A 197 7.36 20.31 -24.02
CA MET A 197 8.03 20.43 -22.72
C MET A 197 7.09 20.86 -21.58
N GLU A 198 5.98 21.53 -21.89
CA GLU A 198 5.01 21.94 -20.87
C GLU A 198 4.00 20.83 -20.52
N ALA A 199 3.60 19.98 -21.47
CA ALA A 199 2.66 18.89 -21.20
C ALA A 199 3.28 17.72 -20.40
N ALA A 200 4.60 17.53 -20.48
CA ALA A 200 5.33 16.51 -19.71
C ALA A 200 5.75 16.99 -18.31
N ALA A 201 5.64 18.29 -18.03
CA ALA A 201 5.96 18.89 -16.74
C ALA A 201 4.76 18.88 -15.76
N VAL A 202 3.53 18.72 -16.27
CA VAL A 202 2.27 18.92 -15.52
C VAL A 202 1.80 17.67 -14.74
N ALA A 203 2.47 16.52 -14.82
CA ALA A 203 2.01 15.29 -14.15
C ALA A 203 3.10 14.51 -13.38
N LYS A 204 4.12 15.21 -12.87
CA LYS A 204 5.09 14.61 -11.94
C LYS A 204 4.54 14.67 -10.51
N GLU A 205 3.38 14.07 -10.31
CA GLU A 205 2.75 14.04 -9.00
C GLU A 205 3.41 12.94 -8.15
N TYR A 206 4.03 13.34 -7.05
CA TYR A 206 4.60 12.43 -6.06
C TYR A 206 3.45 11.68 -5.40
N ALA A 207 3.07 10.54 -5.98
CA ALA A 207 1.83 9.85 -5.64
C ALA A 207 1.72 9.60 -4.13
N LEU A 208 2.82 9.22 -3.46
CA LEU A 208 2.83 8.97 -2.02
C LEU A 208 2.55 10.25 -1.21
N ILE A 209 3.22 11.36 -1.54
CA ILE A 209 3.05 12.62 -0.82
C ILE A 209 1.68 13.24 -1.13
N SER A 210 1.25 13.23 -2.40
CA SER A 210 -0.08 13.72 -2.79
C SER A 210 -1.17 12.94 -2.06
N SER A 211 -1.07 11.62 -1.99
CA SER A 211 -2.06 10.78 -1.30
C SER A 211 -2.08 11.02 0.21
N LEU A 212 -0.90 11.19 0.83
CA LEU A 212 -0.81 11.57 2.24
C LEU A 212 -1.37 12.97 2.50
N LEU A 213 -1.19 13.92 1.59
CA LEU A 213 -1.78 15.27 1.70
C LEU A 213 -3.30 15.25 1.57
N LYS A 214 -3.87 14.39 0.71
CA LYS A 214 -5.32 14.19 0.64
C LYS A 214 -5.88 13.68 1.98
N LEU A 215 -5.22 12.71 2.60
CA LEU A 215 -5.63 12.16 3.90
C LEU A 215 -5.30 13.07 5.08
N TYR A 216 -4.33 13.99 4.94
CA TYR A 216 -4.02 15.02 5.94
C TYR A 216 -5.22 15.93 6.21
N GLU A 217 -6.01 16.21 5.18
CA GLU A 217 -7.22 17.04 5.24
C GLU A 217 -8.48 16.25 5.63
N SER A 218 -8.36 14.94 5.93
CA SER A 218 -9.49 14.13 6.38
C SER A 218 -10.10 14.73 7.67
N PRO A 219 -11.44 14.75 7.78
CA PRO A 219 -12.12 15.21 9.00
C PRO A 219 -11.91 14.25 10.18
N ASP A 220 -11.48 13.02 9.93
CA ASP A 220 -11.14 12.06 10.97
C ASP A 220 -9.76 12.40 11.57
N ASN A 221 -9.75 12.64 12.89
CA ASN A 221 -8.54 13.04 13.58
C ASN A 221 -7.48 11.93 13.58
N ASP A 222 -7.87 10.66 13.68
CA ASP A 222 -6.92 9.54 13.73
C ASP A 222 -6.26 9.36 12.35
N ILE A 223 -7.03 9.52 11.27
CA ILE A 223 -6.52 9.45 9.89
C ILE A 223 -5.57 10.62 9.62
N SER A 224 -5.99 11.85 9.93
CA SER A 224 -5.18 13.05 9.67
C SER A 224 -3.90 13.08 10.52
N VAL A 225 -3.94 12.61 11.77
CA VAL A 225 -2.74 12.49 12.62
C VAL A 225 -1.78 11.44 12.06
N LYS A 226 -2.26 10.27 11.65
CA LYS A 226 -1.39 9.26 11.00
C LYS A 226 -0.76 9.78 9.72
N ALA A 227 -1.51 10.52 8.90
CA ALA A 227 -0.99 11.14 7.68
C ALA A 227 0.14 12.14 7.99
N ARG A 228 -0.02 12.95 9.04
CA ARG A 228 1.02 13.87 9.55
C ARG A 228 2.28 13.13 9.98
N GLU A 229 2.14 12.06 10.75
CA GLU A 229 3.27 11.24 11.20
C GLU A 229 4.03 10.58 10.04
N CYS A 230 3.29 10.09 9.04
CA CYS A 230 3.86 9.53 7.81
C CYS A 230 4.66 10.58 7.04
N LEU A 231 4.09 11.77 6.80
CA LEU A 231 4.80 12.87 6.14
C LEU A 231 6.06 13.28 6.89
N LYS A 232 5.98 13.39 8.23
CA LYS A 232 7.15 13.67 9.08
C LYS A 232 8.24 12.61 8.92
N THR A 233 7.85 11.33 8.90
CA THR A 233 8.78 10.20 8.73
C THR A 233 9.46 10.27 7.37
N LEU A 234 8.70 10.49 6.29
CA LEU A 234 9.26 10.64 4.95
C LEU A 234 10.23 11.82 4.85
N CYS A 235 9.88 12.98 5.39
CA CYS A 235 10.78 14.14 5.41
C CYS A 235 12.06 13.87 6.20
N SER A 236 12.01 13.05 7.25
CA SER A 236 13.17 12.68 8.06
C SER A 236 14.09 11.68 7.35
N CYS A 237 13.54 10.87 6.45
CA CYS A 237 14.29 9.88 5.65
C CYS A 237 14.75 10.43 4.30
N ALA A 238 14.27 11.60 3.87
CA ALA A 238 14.62 12.19 2.58
C ALA A 238 16.09 12.62 2.54
N ASN A 239 16.82 12.17 1.51
CA ASN A 239 18.14 12.72 1.17
C ASN A 239 18.00 14.14 0.58
N ASP A 240 19.08 14.92 0.53
CA ASP A 240 19.04 16.32 0.06
C ASP A 240 18.37 16.50 -1.30
N SER A 241 18.58 15.56 -2.23
CA SER A 241 17.95 15.56 -3.55
C SER A 241 16.44 15.34 -3.45
N ALA A 242 16.01 14.33 -2.69
CA ALA A 242 14.60 14.06 -2.42
C ALA A 242 13.94 15.21 -1.65
N ALA A 243 14.61 15.80 -0.66
CA ALA A 243 14.10 16.94 0.10
C ALA A 243 13.89 18.18 -0.77
N MET A 244 14.87 18.53 -1.62
CA MET A 244 14.73 19.61 -2.61
C MET A 244 13.59 19.33 -3.59
N THR A 245 13.43 18.07 -3.96
CA THR A 245 12.40 17.62 -4.88
C THR A 245 11.00 17.73 -4.24
N VAL A 246 10.85 17.29 -2.99
CA VAL A 246 9.62 17.45 -2.21
C VAL A 246 9.28 18.93 -2.02
N ALA A 247 10.25 19.77 -1.69
CA ALA A 247 10.03 21.20 -1.47
C ALA A 247 9.58 21.95 -2.73
N ASN A 248 10.14 21.59 -3.89
CA ASN A 248 9.87 22.29 -5.16
C ASN A 248 8.65 21.77 -5.92
N PHE A 249 8.31 20.49 -5.77
CA PHE A 249 7.32 19.83 -6.63
C PHE A 249 6.14 19.21 -5.87
N SER A 250 6.04 19.42 -4.56
CA SER A 250 4.84 19.07 -3.79
C SER A 250 4.17 20.29 -3.18
N CYS A 251 2.86 20.22 -2.97
CA CYS A 251 2.11 21.26 -2.25
C CYS A 251 2.35 21.23 -0.72
N LEU A 252 3.27 20.38 -0.24
CA LEU A 252 3.50 20.16 1.19
C LEU A 252 3.85 21.45 1.92
N SER A 253 4.74 22.28 1.36
CA SER A 253 5.16 23.55 1.97
C SER A 253 3.98 24.52 2.12
N THR A 254 3.11 24.60 1.11
CA THR A 254 1.89 25.42 1.13
C THR A 254 0.90 24.93 2.17
N VAL A 255 0.62 23.61 2.20
CA VAL A 255 -0.32 23.00 3.16
C VAL A 255 0.17 23.17 4.60
N LEU A 256 1.46 22.93 4.86
CA LEU A 256 2.06 23.13 6.18
C LEU A 256 1.98 24.59 6.61
N THR A 257 2.29 25.53 5.71
CA THR A 257 2.21 26.97 6.00
C THR A 257 0.78 27.38 6.35
N TRP A 258 -0.20 26.93 5.57
CA TRP A 258 -1.61 27.21 5.84
C TRP A 258 -2.07 26.62 7.17
N HIS A 259 -1.66 25.39 7.49
CA HIS A 259 -1.99 24.77 8.77
C HIS A 259 -1.36 25.50 9.96
N ILE A 260 -0.10 25.92 9.87
CA ILE A 260 0.55 26.72 10.91
C ILE A 260 -0.17 28.06 11.10
N ILE A 261 -0.56 28.73 10.01
CA ILE A 261 -1.34 29.97 10.07
C ILE A 261 -2.68 29.71 10.76
N SER A 262 -3.38 28.63 10.41
CA SER A 262 -4.66 28.25 11.02
C SER A 262 -4.51 27.98 12.52
N LEU A 263 -3.50 27.19 12.92
CA LEU A 263 -3.19 26.93 14.32
C LEU A 263 -2.89 28.23 15.07
N TYR A 264 -2.08 29.12 14.48
CA TYR A 264 -1.78 30.43 15.07
C TYR A 264 -3.03 31.29 15.25
N GLN A 265 -3.93 31.32 14.25
CA GLN A 265 -5.19 32.06 14.34
C GLN A 265 -6.14 31.48 15.40
N ASN A 266 -6.06 30.18 15.65
CA ASN A 266 -6.84 29.49 16.68
C ASN A 266 -6.25 29.68 18.09
N ILE A 267 -5.05 30.24 18.25
CA ILE A 267 -4.52 30.59 19.56
C ILE A 267 -5.40 31.70 20.17
N PRO A 268 -6.04 31.48 21.33
CA PRO A 268 -6.85 32.50 21.96
C PRO A 268 -6.00 33.74 22.27
N LYS A 269 -6.49 34.93 21.89
CA LYS A 269 -5.83 36.22 22.21
C LYS A 269 -5.74 36.49 23.72
N THR A 270 -6.41 35.68 24.53
CA THR A 270 -6.43 35.73 25.99
C THR A 270 -5.38 34.83 26.65
N LEU A 271 -4.65 34.02 25.88
CA LEU A 271 -3.64 33.10 26.39
C LEU A 271 -2.48 33.90 27.01
N LYS A 272 -2.32 33.84 28.33
CA LYS A 272 -1.18 34.47 29.02
C LYS A 272 -0.02 33.48 29.10
N VAL A 273 1.21 34.00 29.11
CA VAL A 273 2.43 33.18 29.25
C VAL A 273 2.39 32.28 30.50
N HIS A 274 1.74 32.75 31.56
CA HIS A 274 1.55 31.99 32.80
C HIS A 274 0.66 30.74 32.63
N ASP A 275 -0.29 30.74 31.69
CA ASP A 275 -1.19 29.62 31.43
C ASP A 275 -0.46 28.46 30.70
N LEU A 276 0.70 28.74 30.09
CA LEU A 276 1.56 27.75 29.43
C LEU A 276 2.56 27.10 30.38
N GLU A 277 2.96 27.80 31.44
CA GLU A 277 3.93 27.31 32.45
C GLU A 277 3.27 26.43 33.53
N THR A 278 1.94 26.51 33.66
CA THR A 278 1.15 25.70 34.60
C THR A 278 -0.06 25.09 33.89
N PRO A 279 0.11 23.99 33.12
CA PRO A 279 -1.02 23.28 32.54
C PRO A 279 -1.79 22.58 33.66
N ASN A 280 -2.84 23.24 34.15
CA ASN A 280 -3.78 22.88 35.22
C ASN A 280 -3.31 23.04 36.68
N LEU A 281 -3.84 24.07 37.33
CA LEU A 281 -4.42 23.98 38.68
C LEU A 281 -5.78 24.67 38.68
N GLU A 282 -6.75 24.15 37.92
CA GLU A 282 -8.16 24.33 38.29
C GLU A 282 -8.84 22.95 38.17
N GLU A 283 -8.84 22.26 39.31
CA GLU A 283 -9.84 21.26 39.69
C GLU A 283 -11.18 22.00 39.91
N GLU A 284 -12.24 21.59 39.22
CA GLU A 284 -13.57 21.17 39.75
C GLU A 284 -14.58 20.93 38.61
#